data_AF-A0A1A3PAG5-F1
#
_entry.id   AF-A0A1A3PAG5-F1
#
_cell.length_a   1.000
_cell.length_b   1.000
_cell.length_c   1.000
_cell.angle_alpha   90.00
_cell.angle_beta   90.00
_cell.angle_gamma   90.00
#
_symmetry.space_group_name_H-M   'P 1'
#
loop_
_entity.id
_entity.type
_entity.pdbx_description
1 polymer ?
#
loop_
_entity_poly.entity_id
_entity_poly.type
_entity_poly.pdbx_seq_one_letter_code
_entity_poly.pdbx_strand_id
1 'polypeptide(L)'
;MSFVIFGSETVSAAANDLASIGATISAANASAMAPTTVLAAASADEVSAAIAAVFGAHAQAYQAFGAQVTAFHEQFVRTLSGGATAYISAEVANAQQSLLGLLNAPTEALLGRPLIGDGANGTAPGQSGAAGGILYGNGGNGAAGVDAGASGGNGGAAGLWGNGGGGGTGGPGGTGGNGGSGGLLWGNGGAGGNGGAATIFGQNGGAGGAGGNASFFGNGGAGGLGGDGATGPDGANTGGRAPNGPDGASHPSGTGGDGRDGRDGRGFGEIGGRGGDGGSGELGGEGGKGGEGGEGAPGGTGSVGGSGGRGGLLIGDGGHGGAGGSGGMGGAGDAGGRGGDGGEGGRSAADKSIGGTGGTAGDGGPGGIGGDGGDGGRGGAGGAAGLLGKPGDAGHGGAAGGGGQGGDGGDPGRRGDGGRGDAHPGRDGRPGDHGHDGDDGAPGQAGADG
;
A
#
# COMPACT_ATOMS: atom_id res chain seq x y z
N MET A 1 14.74 14.11 41.43
CA MET A 1 14.44 12.69 41.21
C MET A 1 15.35 11.89 42.12
N SER A 2 14.80 10.96 42.91
CA SER A 2 15.58 10.06 43.77
C SER A 2 16.32 9.06 42.88
N PHE A 3 17.65 9.09 42.88
CA PHE A 3 18.45 8.04 42.23
C PHE A 3 18.48 6.84 43.17
N VAL A 4 17.87 5.74 42.75
CA VAL A 4 18.06 4.44 43.41
C VAL A 4 19.44 3.94 42.99
N ILE A 5 20.44 4.08 43.87
CA ILE A 5 21.74 3.44 43.68
C ILE A 5 21.55 1.96 44.02
N PHE A 6 21.39 1.13 42.99
CA PHE A 6 21.35 -0.32 43.15
C PHE A 6 22.79 -0.82 43.30
N GLY A 7 23.11 -1.48 44.41
CA GLY A 7 24.41 -2.14 44.59
C GLY A 7 24.49 -3.38 43.68
N SER A 8 24.70 -3.21 42.38
CA SER A 8 24.77 -4.32 41.43
C SER A 8 25.88 -5.34 41.79
N GLU A 9 26.96 -4.85 42.41
CA GLU A 9 28.03 -5.66 42.98
C GLU A 9 27.58 -6.51 44.18
N THR A 10 26.65 -6.01 45.01
CA THR A 10 26.09 -6.78 46.14
C THR A 10 25.13 -7.87 45.66
N VAL A 11 24.39 -7.63 44.58
CA VAL A 11 23.49 -8.62 43.97
C VAL A 11 24.26 -9.74 43.27
N SER A 12 25.36 -9.42 42.58
CA SER A 12 26.26 -10.41 41.97
C SER A 12 26.91 -11.30 43.02
N ALA A 13 27.39 -10.72 44.13
CA ALA A 13 27.91 -11.47 45.27
C ALA A 13 26.85 -12.43 45.85
N ALA A 14 25.63 -11.94 46.09
CA ALA A 14 24.53 -12.76 46.60
C ALA A 14 24.14 -13.92 45.65
N ALA A 15 24.18 -13.71 44.33
CA ALA A 15 23.92 -14.78 43.36
C ALA A 15 24.99 -15.89 43.41
N ASN A 16 26.27 -15.53 43.60
CA ASN A 16 27.35 -16.50 43.78
C ASN A 16 27.21 -17.29 45.09
N ASP A 17 26.85 -16.62 46.19
CA ASP A 17 26.59 -17.28 47.46
C ASP A 17 25.43 -18.28 47.35
N LEU A 18 24.34 -17.89 46.68
CA LEU A 18 23.20 -18.76 46.42
C LEU A 18 23.58 -19.96 45.53
N ALA A 19 24.41 -19.77 44.52
CA ALA A 19 24.92 -20.88 43.70
C ALA A 19 25.71 -21.89 44.55
N SER A 20 26.58 -21.39 45.45
CA SER A 20 27.37 -22.21 46.38
C SER A 20 26.48 -22.99 47.36
N ILE A 21 25.44 -22.34 47.91
CA ILE A 21 24.45 -23.00 48.77
C ILE A 21 23.72 -24.11 48.00
N GLY A 22 23.26 -23.83 46.78
CA GLY A 22 22.57 -24.82 45.94
C GLY A 22 23.43 -26.04 45.62
N ALA A 23 24.71 -25.83 45.32
CA ALA A 23 25.69 -26.90 45.09
C ALA A 23 25.91 -27.75 46.35
N THR A 24 26.04 -27.11 47.52
CA THR A 24 26.22 -27.79 48.82
C THR A 24 25.01 -28.66 49.15
N ILE A 25 23.79 -28.14 48.97
CA ILE A 25 22.54 -28.88 49.22
C ILE A 25 22.41 -30.06 48.25
N SER A 26 22.72 -29.85 46.96
CA SER A 26 22.65 -30.91 45.95
C SER A 26 23.65 -32.05 46.24
N ALA A 27 24.86 -31.71 46.69
CA ALA A 27 25.85 -32.70 47.11
C ALA A 27 25.41 -33.49 48.35
N ALA A 28 24.81 -32.81 49.34
CA ALA A 28 24.25 -33.47 50.52
C ALA A 28 23.13 -34.44 50.14
N ASN A 29 22.20 -34.01 49.27
CA ASN A 29 21.09 -34.84 48.79
C ASN A 29 21.56 -36.06 47.99
N ALA A 30 22.60 -35.91 47.18
CA ALA A 30 23.23 -37.02 46.46
C ALA A 30 23.87 -38.04 47.41
N SER A 31 24.59 -37.57 48.45
CA SER A 31 25.22 -38.45 49.44
C SER A 31 24.21 -39.25 50.28
N ALA A 32 23.05 -38.66 50.55
CA ALA A 32 21.98 -39.28 51.33
C ALA A 32 21.12 -40.28 50.51
N MET A 33 21.24 -40.30 49.18
CA MET A 33 20.37 -41.09 48.31
C MET A 33 20.49 -42.60 48.54
N ALA A 34 21.70 -43.15 48.53
CA ALA A 34 21.92 -44.59 48.72
C ALA A 34 21.48 -45.10 50.12
N PRO A 35 21.87 -44.47 51.25
CA PRO A 35 21.48 -44.96 52.58
C PRO A 35 19.98 -44.82 52.88
N THR A 36 19.25 -43.96 52.16
CA THR A 36 17.81 -43.75 52.38
C THR A 36 16.92 -44.60 51.48
N THR A 37 17.42 -45.06 50.33
CA THR A 37 16.62 -45.84 49.35
C THR A 37 16.81 -47.36 49.46
N VAL A 38 17.90 -47.83 50.06
CA VAL A 38 18.23 -49.27 50.18
C VAL A 38 18.07 -49.75 51.63
N LEU A 39 17.00 -49.32 52.31
CA LEU A 39 16.74 -49.74 53.68
C LEU A 39 16.33 -51.22 53.72
N ALA A 40 17.12 -52.07 54.35
CA ALA A 40 16.79 -53.47 54.54
C ALA A 40 15.71 -53.66 55.62
N ALA A 41 14.82 -54.63 55.43
CA ALA A 41 13.85 -55.03 56.46
C ALA A 41 14.59 -55.58 57.69
N ALA A 42 14.14 -55.21 58.90
CA ALA A 42 14.79 -55.62 60.15
C ALA A 42 14.65 -57.14 60.44
N SER A 43 13.56 -57.74 59.95
CA SER A 43 13.29 -59.19 59.97
C SER A 43 12.48 -59.61 58.74
N ALA A 44 12.31 -60.92 58.55
CA ALA A 44 11.62 -61.50 57.39
C ALA A 44 10.08 -61.37 57.44
N ASP A 45 9.53 -60.64 58.40
CA ASP A 45 8.09 -60.44 58.56
C ASP A 45 7.55 -59.32 57.65
N GLU A 46 6.26 -59.39 57.38
CA GLU A 46 5.55 -58.47 56.48
C GLU A 46 5.52 -57.03 57.02
N VAL A 47 5.58 -56.83 58.34
CA VAL A 47 5.58 -55.48 58.95
C VAL A 47 6.94 -54.80 58.73
N SER A 48 8.04 -55.51 58.96
CA SER A 48 9.40 -55.00 58.67
C SER A 48 9.61 -54.72 57.18
N ALA A 49 9.08 -55.58 56.31
CA ALA A 49 9.09 -55.36 54.87
C ALA A 49 8.27 -54.12 54.46
N ALA A 50 7.07 -53.95 55.04
CA ALA A 50 6.23 -52.78 54.78
C ALA A 50 6.87 -51.47 55.27
N ILE A 51 7.50 -51.46 56.45
CA ILE A 51 8.20 -50.28 56.98
C ILE A 51 9.37 -49.89 56.06
N ALA A 52 10.21 -50.86 55.66
CA ALA A 52 11.29 -50.63 54.70
C ALA A 52 10.78 -50.07 53.37
N ALA A 53 9.66 -50.59 52.86
CA ALA A 53 9.03 -50.10 51.64
C ALA A 53 8.51 -48.66 51.75
N VAL A 54 7.92 -48.27 52.90
CA VAL A 54 7.46 -46.89 53.14
C VAL A 54 8.63 -45.91 53.15
N PHE A 55 9.72 -46.22 53.85
CA PHE A 55 10.91 -45.36 53.85
C PHE A 55 11.57 -45.28 52.48
N GLY A 56 11.66 -46.39 51.74
CA GLY A 56 12.14 -46.40 50.37
C GLY A 56 11.29 -45.53 49.44
N ALA A 57 9.96 -45.64 49.51
CA ALA A 57 9.04 -44.82 48.74
C ALA A 57 9.14 -43.33 49.09
N HIS A 58 9.27 -43.00 50.38
CA HIS A 58 9.46 -41.62 50.84
C HIS A 58 10.78 -41.02 50.34
N ALA A 59 11.88 -41.79 50.39
CA ALA A 59 13.18 -41.36 49.88
C ALA A 59 13.14 -41.09 48.36
N GLN A 60 12.46 -41.95 47.59
CA GLN A 60 12.26 -41.73 46.15
C GLN A 60 11.45 -40.46 45.86
N ALA A 61 10.37 -40.24 46.62
CA ALA A 61 9.57 -39.02 46.50
C ALA A 61 10.38 -37.76 46.88
N TYR A 62 11.22 -37.85 47.92
CA TYR A 62 12.12 -36.77 48.33
C TYR A 62 13.15 -36.44 47.24
N GLN A 63 13.75 -37.44 46.59
CA GLN A 63 14.69 -37.21 45.49
C GLN A 63 14.02 -36.53 44.29
N ALA A 64 12.80 -36.96 43.93
CA ALA A 64 12.02 -36.34 42.86
C ALA A 64 11.67 -34.88 43.17
N PHE A 65 11.28 -34.59 44.41
CA PHE A 65 11.02 -33.21 44.88
C PHE A 65 12.30 -32.38 44.92
N GLY A 66 13.41 -32.94 45.41
CA GLY A 66 14.72 -32.31 45.46
C GLY A 66 15.20 -31.87 44.08
N ALA A 67 14.99 -32.70 43.05
CA ALA A 67 15.30 -32.33 41.66
C ALA A 67 14.49 -31.12 41.17
N GLN A 68 13.20 -31.03 41.52
CA GLN A 68 12.36 -29.87 41.18
C GLN A 68 12.84 -28.59 41.88
N VAL A 69 13.22 -28.69 43.16
CA VAL A 69 13.75 -27.56 43.93
C VAL A 69 15.10 -27.10 43.39
N THR A 70 16.00 -28.01 43.02
CA THR A 70 17.28 -27.67 42.38
C THR A 70 17.05 -26.93 41.07
N ALA A 71 16.14 -27.42 40.21
CA ALA A 71 15.83 -26.75 38.94
C ALA A 71 15.26 -25.33 39.16
N PHE A 72 14.37 -25.16 40.14
CA PHE A 72 13.85 -23.85 40.53
C PHE A 72 14.97 -22.93 41.06
N HIS A 73 15.83 -23.43 41.95
CA HIS A 73 16.94 -22.67 42.52
C HIS A 73 17.93 -22.21 41.44
N GLU A 74 18.29 -23.08 40.49
CA GLU A 74 19.12 -22.72 39.34
C GLU A 74 18.47 -21.67 38.45
N GLN A 75 17.15 -21.75 38.24
CA GLN A 75 16.42 -20.73 37.49
C GLN A 75 16.39 -19.40 38.24
N PHE A 76 16.22 -19.41 39.56
CA PHE A 76 16.24 -18.23 40.41
C PHE A 76 17.61 -17.53 40.36
N VAL A 77 18.71 -18.26 40.57
CA VAL A 77 20.08 -17.72 40.52
C VAL A 77 20.42 -17.17 39.13
N ARG A 78 20.02 -17.88 38.05
CA ARG A 78 20.20 -17.39 36.67
C ARG A 78 19.44 -16.08 36.43
N THR A 79 18.19 -16.00 36.89
CA THR A 79 17.36 -14.80 36.72
C THR A 79 17.93 -13.63 37.52
N LEU A 80 18.38 -13.86 38.75
CA LEU A 80 19.00 -12.84 39.60
C LEU A 80 20.28 -12.28 38.98
N SER A 81 21.15 -13.16 38.46
CA SER A 81 22.40 -12.78 37.79
C SER A 81 22.15 -12.01 36.48
N GLY A 82 21.15 -12.46 35.71
CA GLY A 82 20.70 -11.77 34.50
C GLY A 82 20.15 -10.38 34.78
N GLY A 83 19.35 -10.23 35.85
CA GLY A 83 18.81 -8.94 36.30
C GLY A 83 19.89 -7.94 36.70
N ALA A 84 20.91 -8.38 37.46
CA ALA A 84 22.03 -7.51 37.85
C ALA A 84 22.80 -6.98 36.62
N THR A 85 23.04 -7.86 35.64
CA THR A 85 23.71 -7.48 34.38
C THR A 85 22.89 -6.48 33.56
N ALA A 86 21.58 -6.70 33.48
CA ALA A 86 20.67 -5.78 32.79
C ALA A 86 20.68 -4.37 33.41
N TYR A 87 20.65 -4.28 34.74
CA TYR A 87 20.75 -2.99 35.45
C TYR A 87 22.06 -2.27 35.20
N ILE A 88 23.22 -2.96 35.28
CA ILE A 88 24.53 -2.36 34.99
C ILE A 88 24.56 -1.82 33.55
N SER A 89 24.07 -2.60 32.59
CA SER A 89 24.05 -2.17 31.19
C SER A 89 23.20 -0.90 30.97
N ALA A 90 22.09 -0.77 31.70
CA ALA A 90 21.25 0.42 31.66
C ALA A 90 21.93 1.64 32.31
N GLU A 91 22.64 1.47 33.43
CA GLU A 91 23.40 2.56 34.06
C GLU A 91 24.52 3.08 33.15
N VAL A 92 25.26 2.16 32.50
CA VAL A 92 26.30 2.53 31.54
C VAL A 92 25.73 3.30 30.36
N ALA A 93 24.61 2.84 29.78
CA ALA A 93 23.95 3.53 28.68
C ALA A 93 23.48 4.94 29.08
N ASN A 94 22.88 5.08 30.27
CA ASN A 94 22.45 6.39 30.78
C ASN A 94 23.63 7.34 31.05
N ALA A 95 24.74 6.83 31.59
CA ALA A 95 25.95 7.61 31.82
C ALA A 95 26.60 8.09 30.50
N GLN A 96 26.64 7.23 29.48
CA GLN A 96 27.11 7.59 28.14
C GLN A 96 26.26 8.70 27.50
N GLN A 97 24.93 8.61 27.62
CA GLN A 97 24.01 9.63 27.10
C GLN A 97 24.20 10.98 27.79
N SER A 98 24.42 10.99 29.11
CA SER A 98 24.71 12.21 29.87
C SER A 98 26.01 12.88 29.41
N LEU A 99 27.06 12.10 29.17
CA LEU A 99 28.34 12.59 28.65
C LEU A 99 28.21 13.17 27.24
N LEU A 100 27.48 12.50 26.34
CA LEU A 100 27.19 13.03 25.00
C LEU A 100 26.39 14.33 25.07
N GLY A 101 25.41 14.41 25.97
CA GLY A 101 24.67 15.64 26.24
C GLY A 101 25.58 16.79 26.67
N LEU A 102 26.55 16.54 27.55
CA LEU A 102 27.53 17.54 27.98
C LEU A 102 28.46 17.99 26.85
N LEU A 103 28.89 17.07 25.98
CA LEU A 103 29.70 17.38 24.79
C LEU A 103 28.92 18.22 23.77
N ASN A 104 27.64 17.94 23.59
CA ASN A 104 26.78 18.63 22.63
C ASN A 104 26.19 19.95 23.16
N ALA A 105 26.11 20.14 24.48
CA ALA A 105 25.45 21.31 25.07
C ALA A 105 25.98 22.67 24.55
N PRO A 106 27.30 22.88 24.38
CA PRO A 106 27.79 24.14 23.83
C PRO A 106 27.34 24.38 22.38
N THR A 107 27.37 23.36 21.52
CA THR A 107 26.98 23.51 20.11
C THR A 107 25.47 23.58 19.92
N GLU A 108 24.71 22.84 20.72
CA GLU A 108 23.25 22.96 20.75
C GLU A 108 22.84 24.38 21.15
N ALA A 109 23.46 24.95 22.19
CA ALA A 109 23.18 26.31 22.63
C ALA A 109 23.56 27.39 21.60
N LEU A 110 24.66 27.19 20.85
CA LEU A 110 25.20 28.18 19.92
C LEU A 110 24.64 28.06 18.50
N LEU A 111 24.37 26.84 18.05
CA LEU A 111 24.10 26.51 16.64
C LEU A 111 22.79 25.72 16.45
N GLY A 112 22.09 25.38 17.55
CA GLY A 112 20.85 24.59 17.52
C GLY A 112 21.03 23.19 16.94
N ARG A 113 22.27 22.67 16.97
CA ARG A 113 22.65 21.36 16.44
C ARG A 113 23.70 20.70 17.32
N PRO A 114 23.67 19.37 17.45
CA PRO A 114 24.66 18.65 18.23
C PRO A 114 26.00 18.66 17.51
N LEU A 115 27.11 18.56 18.25
CA LEU A 115 28.43 18.40 17.67
C LEU A 115 28.58 16.97 17.09
N ILE A 116 28.10 15.99 17.86
CA ILE A 116 28.13 14.56 17.55
C ILE A 116 26.76 13.96 17.84
N GLY A 117 26.21 13.21 16.89
CA GLY A 117 24.96 12.47 17.07
C GLY A 117 24.15 12.44 15.77
N ASP A 118 23.36 11.40 15.59
CA ASP A 118 22.48 11.29 14.42
C ASP A 118 21.30 12.25 14.54
N GLY A 119 20.78 12.68 13.39
CA GLY A 119 19.58 13.48 13.32
C GLY A 119 18.36 12.67 13.74
N ALA A 120 17.44 13.30 14.47
CA ALA A 120 16.18 12.68 14.83
C ALA A 120 15.36 12.37 13.56
N ASN A 121 14.78 11.17 13.48
CA ASN A 121 13.83 10.85 12.43
C ASN A 121 12.56 11.69 12.59
N GLY A 122 11.91 12.01 11.47
CA GLY A 122 10.54 12.51 11.50
C GLY A 122 9.61 11.48 12.15
N THR A 123 8.70 11.92 12.99
CA THR A 123 7.73 11.06 13.69
C THR A 123 6.28 11.43 13.39
N ALA A 124 6.01 12.68 12.98
CA ALA A 124 4.71 13.10 12.49
C ALA A 124 4.60 12.88 10.97
N PRO A 125 3.39 12.66 10.41
CA PRO A 125 3.23 12.45 8.98
C PRO A 125 3.84 13.57 8.13
N GLY A 126 4.62 13.19 7.12
CA GLY A 126 5.35 14.10 6.24
C GLY A 126 6.45 14.92 6.93
N GLN A 127 6.72 14.69 8.22
CA GLN A 127 7.77 15.42 8.93
C GLN A 127 9.15 15.04 8.39
N SER A 128 9.94 16.05 8.06
CA SER A 128 11.32 15.82 7.64
C SER A 128 12.19 15.34 8.80
N GLY A 129 13.18 14.51 8.49
CA GLY A 129 14.23 14.14 9.43
C GLY A 129 15.13 15.34 9.76
N ALA A 130 15.58 15.43 11.01
CA ALA A 130 16.52 16.44 11.44
C ALA A 130 17.92 16.18 10.88
N ALA A 131 18.73 17.23 10.76
CA ALA A 131 20.12 17.09 10.37
C ALA A 131 20.93 16.36 11.46
N GLY A 132 21.94 15.59 11.03
CA GLY A 132 22.95 15.02 11.92
C GLY A 132 23.82 16.08 12.58
N GLY A 133 24.62 15.65 13.55
CA GLY A 133 25.57 16.48 14.26
C GLY A 133 26.62 17.08 13.35
N ILE A 134 27.22 18.20 13.75
CA ILE A 134 28.09 19.01 12.89
C ILE A 134 29.32 18.23 12.44
N LEU A 135 29.98 17.50 13.34
CA LEU A 135 31.18 16.73 13.01
C LEU A 135 30.84 15.30 12.61
N TYR A 136 30.07 14.60 13.43
CA TYR A 136 29.76 13.19 13.19
C TYR A 136 28.29 12.95 13.44
N GLY A 137 27.60 12.43 12.44
CA GLY A 137 26.18 12.14 12.55
C GLY A 137 25.55 11.93 11.19
N ASN A 138 24.78 10.85 11.09
CA ASN A 138 23.88 10.63 9.97
C ASN A 138 22.69 11.59 10.06
N GLY A 139 22.09 11.91 8.93
CA GLY A 139 20.81 12.60 8.93
C GLY A 139 19.67 11.68 9.36
N GLY A 140 18.63 12.24 9.98
CA GLY A 140 17.42 11.49 10.33
C GLY A 140 16.58 11.17 9.10
N ASN A 141 15.85 10.07 9.12
CA ASN A 141 14.91 9.72 8.05
C ASN A 141 13.66 10.62 8.11
N GLY A 142 13.12 10.96 6.95
CA GLY A 142 11.80 11.58 6.85
C GLY A 142 10.68 10.60 7.15
N ALA A 143 9.59 11.10 7.73
CA ALA A 143 8.38 10.32 7.98
C ALA A 143 7.52 10.19 6.72
N ALA A 144 6.75 9.11 6.62
CA ALA A 144 5.79 8.94 5.54
C ALA A 144 4.69 10.00 5.59
N GLY A 145 4.23 10.48 4.43
CA GLY A 145 2.93 11.14 4.29
C GLY A 145 1.82 10.10 4.44
N VAL A 146 0.73 10.44 5.14
CA VAL A 146 -0.40 9.50 5.37
C VAL A 146 -1.70 9.99 4.76
N ASP A 147 -1.86 11.31 4.61
CA ASP A 147 -3.05 11.90 4.02
C ASP A 147 -2.97 11.91 2.48
N ALA A 148 -4.12 11.91 1.82
CA ALA A 148 -4.18 12.02 0.35
C ALA A 148 -3.50 13.32 -0.12
N GLY A 149 -2.62 13.20 -1.11
CA GLY A 149 -1.79 14.27 -1.65
C GLY A 149 -0.64 14.71 -0.73
N ALA A 150 -0.52 14.20 0.50
CA ALA A 150 0.54 14.62 1.41
C ALA A 150 1.89 14.04 0.99
N SER A 151 2.90 14.92 0.90
CA SER A 151 4.26 14.51 0.60
C SER A 151 4.90 13.75 1.76
N GLY A 152 5.79 12.81 1.43
CA GLY A 152 6.74 12.25 2.39
C GLY A 152 7.72 13.32 2.90
N GLY A 153 8.15 13.17 4.14
CA GLY A 153 9.15 14.06 4.74
C GLY A 153 10.51 13.86 4.10
N ASN A 154 11.28 14.94 3.96
CA ASN A 154 12.64 14.82 3.44
C ASN A 154 13.56 14.16 4.48
N GLY A 155 14.58 13.43 4.02
CA GLY A 155 15.68 12.99 4.84
C GLY A 155 16.56 14.16 5.29
N GLY A 156 17.06 14.09 6.51
CA GLY A 156 17.99 15.07 7.06
C GLY A 156 19.38 14.95 6.42
N ALA A 157 20.09 16.08 6.34
CA ALA A 157 21.49 16.09 5.91
C ALA A 157 22.41 15.55 7.03
N ALA A 158 23.50 14.89 6.64
CA ALA A 158 24.58 14.52 7.55
C ALA A 158 25.47 15.72 7.93
N GLY A 159 26.40 15.47 8.85
CA GLY A 159 27.45 16.41 9.27
C GLY A 159 28.67 16.48 8.35
N LEU A 160 29.85 16.66 8.93
CA LEU A 160 31.13 16.51 8.25
C LEU A 160 31.37 15.05 7.83
N TRP A 161 31.02 14.12 8.71
CA TRP A 161 31.06 12.67 8.52
C TRP A 161 29.68 12.08 8.82
N GLY A 162 29.17 11.22 7.93
CA GLY A 162 27.90 10.53 8.12
C GLY A 162 27.08 10.45 6.84
N ASN A 163 26.10 9.57 6.78
CA ASN A 163 25.22 9.39 5.62
C ASN A 163 23.97 10.26 5.75
N GLY A 164 23.44 10.73 4.63
CA GLY A 164 22.16 11.41 4.61
C GLY A 164 21.01 10.48 4.99
N GLY A 165 19.97 11.03 5.62
CA GLY A 165 18.76 10.27 5.97
C GLY A 165 17.93 9.94 4.74
N GLY A 166 17.16 8.86 4.78
CA GLY A 166 16.21 8.51 3.71
C GLY A 166 15.00 9.44 3.70
N GLY A 167 14.45 9.71 2.52
CA GLY A 167 13.16 10.37 2.36
C GLY A 167 12.00 9.45 2.75
N GLY A 168 10.94 10.00 3.32
CA GLY A 168 9.70 9.29 3.62
C GLY A 168 8.87 9.05 2.37
N THR A 169 8.03 8.01 2.37
CA THR A 169 7.09 7.75 1.26
C THR A 169 5.99 8.79 1.21
N GLY A 170 5.46 9.10 0.03
CA GLY A 170 4.26 9.92 -0.12
C GLY A 170 3.01 9.21 0.41
N GLY A 171 2.03 9.99 0.88
CA GLY A 171 0.66 9.52 1.09
C GLY A 171 -0.05 9.27 -0.25
N PRO A 172 -1.30 8.80 -0.29
CA PRO A 172 -1.97 8.47 -1.54
C PRO A 172 -1.95 9.62 -2.56
N GLY A 173 -1.39 9.41 -3.76
CA GLY A 173 -1.18 10.46 -4.78
C GLY A 173 -0.13 11.53 -4.42
N GLY A 174 0.46 11.47 -3.23
CA GLY A 174 1.45 12.41 -2.72
C GLY A 174 2.88 12.05 -3.14
N THR A 175 3.75 13.04 -3.26
CA THR A 175 5.15 12.82 -3.68
C THR A 175 5.99 12.20 -2.57
N GLY A 176 6.97 11.37 -2.92
CA GLY A 176 7.99 10.91 -2.00
C GLY A 176 8.90 12.06 -1.54
N GLY A 177 9.41 11.96 -0.32
CA GLY A 177 10.37 12.91 0.23
C GLY A 177 11.76 12.72 -0.37
N ASN A 178 12.54 13.79 -0.49
CA ASN A 178 13.91 13.69 -0.99
C ASN A 178 14.83 13.05 0.04
N GLY A 179 15.84 12.32 -0.42
CA GLY A 179 16.94 11.85 0.42
C GLY A 179 17.83 13.00 0.89
N GLY A 180 18.37 12.87 2.10
CA GLY A 180 19.29 13.85 2.67
C GLY A 180 20.69 13.76 2.07
N SER A 181 21.45 14.86 2.08
CA SER A 181 22.83 14.85 1.60
C SER A 181 23.76 14.08 2.56
N GLY A 182 24.69 13.32 1.99
CA GLY A 182 25.80 12.71 2.72
C GLY A 182 26.79 13.75 3.27
N GLY A 183 27.65 13.30 4.17
CA GLY A 183 28.56 14.15 4.91
C GLY A 183 29.52 14.91 4.00
N LEU A 184 29.93 16.11 4.45
CA LEU A 184 30.72 17.01 3.61
C LEU A 184 32.05 16.38 3.16
N LEU A 185 32.73 15.64 4.04
CA LEU A 185 33.97 14.92 3.69
C LEU A 185 33.69 13.50 3.29
N TRP A 186 32.91 12.77 4.09
CA TRP A 186 32.58 11.38 3.81
C TRP A 186 31.15 11.06 4.20
N GLY A 187 30.45 10.44 3.27
CA GLY A 187 29.10 9.95 3.47
C GLY A 187 28.35 9.82 2.17
N ASN A 188 27.50 8.80 2.12
CA ASN A 188 26.59 8.61 1.02
C ASN A 188 25.36 9.51 1.19
N GLY A 189 24.77 9.92 0.08
CA GLY A 189 23.44 10.51 0.10
C GLY A 189 22.37 9.49 0.49
N GLY A 190 21.32 9.95 1.16
CA GLY A 190 20.17 9.13 1.51
C GLY A 190 19.31 8.82 0.29
N ALA A 191 18.58 7.70 0.29
CA ALA A 191 17.63 7.39 -0.77
C ALA A 191 16.42 8.35 -0.74
N GLY A 192 15.87 8.67 -1.91
CA GLY A 192 14.57 9.30 -2.02
C GLY A 192 13.45 8.33 -1.63
N GLY A 193 12.36 8.87 -1.07
CA GLY A 193 11.17 8.10 -0.75
C GLY A 193 10.32 7.87 -2.00
N ASN A 194 9.54 6.78 -2.02
CA ASN A 194 8.63 6.51 -3.14
C ASN A 194 7.44 7.48 -3.13
N GLY A 195 6.90 7.77 -4.31
CA GLY A 195 5.60 8.41 -4.46
C GLY A 195 4.47 7.48 -4.02
N GLY A 196 3.38 8.05 -3.53
CA GLY A 196 2.21 7.26 -3.14
C GLY A 196 1.29 6.99 -4.32
N ALA A 197 0.75 5.78 -4.39
CA ALA A 197 -0.26 5.41 -5.38
C ALA A 197 -1.52 6.27 -5.22
N ALA A 198 -2.15 6.62 -6.34
CA ALA A 198 -3.43 7.34 -6.30
C ALA A 198 -4.57 6.41 -5.91
N THR A 199 -5.49 6.92 -5.07
CA THR A 199 -6.63 6.14 -4.56
C THR A 199 -7.99 6.77 -4.90
N ILE A 200 -7.99 7.85 -5.68
CA ILE A 200 -9.18 8.62 -6.05
C ILE A 200 -9.21 8.74 -7.58
N PHE A 201 -10.37 8.46 -8.20
CA PHE A 201 -10.59 8.64 -9.64
C PHE A 201 -10.18 10.04 -10.12
N GLY A 202 -9.48 10.11 -11.25
CA GLY A 202 -8.97 11.35 -11.83
C GLY A 202 -7.65 11.84 -11.21
N GLN A 203 -6.93 11.00 -10.45
CA GLN A 203 -5.65 11.37 -9.84
C GLN A 203 -4.50 10.50 -10.32
N ASN A 204 -3.41 11.17 -10.70
CA ASN A 204 -2.16 10.51 -11.05
C ASN A 204 -1.44 10.03 -9.80
N GLY A 205 -0.60 9.01 -9.98
CA GLY A 205 0.31 8.57 -8.94
C GLY A 205 1.28 9.67 -8.50
N GLY A 206 1.68 9.64 -7.24
CA GLY A 206 2.65 10.60 -6.70
C GLY A 206 4.04 10.39 -7.30
N ALA A 207 4.80 11.46 -7.50
CA ALA A 207 6.18 11.32 -7.97
C ALA A 207 7.12 10.74 -6.89
N GLY A 208 8.13 9.98 -7.28
CA GLY A 208 9.22 9.57 -6.41
C GLY A 208 10.10 10.75 -5.97
N GLY A 209 10.63 10.68 -4.75
CA GLY A 209 11.56 11.67 -4.21
C GLY A 209 12.95 11.50 -4.80
N ALA A 210 13.70 12.59 -4.94
CA ALA A 210 15.07 12.52 -5.43
C ALA A 210 16.01 11.88 -4.39
N GLY A 211 17.03 11.17 -4.85
CA GLY A 211 18.13 10.71 -4.02
C GLY A 211 19.00 11.86 -3.55
N GLY A 212 19.56 11.73 -2.35
CA GLY A 212 20.49 12.70 -1.78
C GLY A 212 21.86 12.66 -2.45
N ASN A 213 22.55 13.80 -2.49
CA ASN A 213 23.91 13.85 -3.06
C ASN A 213 24.96 13.39 -2.03
N ALA A 214 26.06 12.82 -2.51
CA ALA A 214 27.31 12.75 -1.75
C ALA A 214 28.18 13.99 -2.01
N SER A 215 29.02 14.37 -1.04
CA SER A 215 29.85 15.58 -1.14
C SER A 215 31.25 15.29 -1.69
N PHE A 216 32.26 15.04 -0.84
CA PHE A 216 33.63 14.77 -1.30
C PHE A 216 33.85 13.29 -1.61
N PHE A 217 33.63 12.44 -0.61
CA PHE A 217 33.73 10.99 -0.73
C PHE A 217 32.40 10.34 -0.38
N GLY A 218 31.94 9.44 -1.24
CA GLY A 218 30.69 8.71 -1.05
C GLY A 218 29.85 8.66 -2.33
N ASN A 219 28.82 7.86 -2.30
CA ASN A 219 27.94 7.64 -3.44
C ASN A 219 26.64 8.44 -3.27
N GLY A 220 26.09 8.92 -4.38
CA GLY A 220 24.75 9.49 -4.39
C GLY A 220 23.70 8.45 -3.98
N GLY A 221 22.64 8.91 -3.34
CA GLY A 221 21.50 8.09 -2.96
C GLY A 221 20.62 7.78 -4.17
N ALA A 222 19.94 6.63 -4.15
CA ALA A 222 18.97 6.30 -5.19
C ALA A 222 17.75 7.22 -5.15
N GLY A 223 17.15 7.52 -6.31
CA GLY A 223 15.82 8.13 -6.38
C GLY A 223 14.73 7.13 -5.98
N GLY A 224 13.61 7.65 -5.49
CA GLY A 224 12.44 6.85 -5.13
C GLY A 224 11.59 6.51 -6.35
N LEU A 225 10.81 5.44 -6.28
CA LEU A 225 9.88 5.05 -7.35
C LEU A 225 8.70 6.02 -7.46
N GLY A 226 8.15 6.19 -8.66
CA GLY A 226 6.83 6.82 -8.84
C GLY A 226 5.71 5.92 -8.30
N GLY A 227 4.62 6.53 -7.86
CA GLY A 227 3.43 5.82 -7.40
C GLY A 227 2.49 5.46 -8.55
N ASP A 228 1.64 4.47 -8.35
CA ASP A 228 0.69 4.01 -9.37
C ASP A 228 -0.41 5.05 -9.65
N GLY A 229 -0.86 5.14 -10.91
CA GLY A 229 -2.04 5.92 -11.31
C GLY A 229 -3.34 5.31 -10.80
N ALA A 230 -4.39 6.12 -10.63
CA ALA A 230 -5.69 5.61 -10.20
C ALA A 230 -6.39 4.89 -11.36
N THR A 231 -7.06 3.79 -11.04
CA THR A 231 -8.00 3.14 -11.97
C THR A 231 -9.05 4.15 -12.44
N GLY A 232 -9.39 4.10 -13.72
CA GLY A 232 -10.45 4.90 -14.32
C GLY A 232 -11.81 4.52 -13.75
N PRO A 233 -12.78 5.44 -13.74
CA PRO A 233 -14.09 5.14 -13.20
C PRO A 233 -14.81 4.11 -14.09
N ASP A 234 -15.26 3.02 -13.47
CA ASP A 234 -16.12 2.03 -14.11
C ASP A 234 -17.40 2.65 -14.64
N GLY A 235 -17.95 2.03 -15.68
CA GLY A 235 -19.27 2.33 -16.20
C GLY A 235 -20.41 1.88 -15.31
N ALA A 236 -20.54 2.50 -14.13
CA ALA A 236 -21.67 2.29 -13.25
C ALA A 236 -22.77 3.35 -13.50
N ASN A 237 -24.02 2.88 -13.60
CA ASN A 237 -25.23 3.69 -13.68
C ASN A 237 -25.47 4.51 -12.39
N THR A 238 -24.71 5.59 -12.20
CA THR A 238 -24.86 6.52 -11.06
C THR A 238 -25.69 7.76 -11.43
N GLY A 239 -25.91 8.01 -12.73
CA GLY A 239 -26.74 9.08 -13.24
C GLY A 239 -28.21 8.69 -13.34
N GLY A 240 -29.09 9.71 -13.39
CA GLY A 240 -30.49 9.51 -13.75
C GLY A 240 -30.66 8.99 -15.19
N ARG A 241 -31.90 8.79 -15.62
CA ARG A 241 -32.19 8.43 -17.01
C ARG A 241 -32.44 9.69 -17.82
N ALA A 242 -31.81 9.79 -19.00
CA ALA A 242 -32.10 10.86 -19.94
C ALA A 242 -33.57 10.82 -20.40
N PRO A 243 -34.15 11.94 -20.86
CA PRO A 243 -35.57 11.97 -21.23
C PRO A 243 -35.92 10.95 -22.31
N ASN A 244 -36.98 10.18 -22.07
CA ASN A 244 -37.54 9.27 -23.05
C ASN A 244 -38.08 10.03 -24.28
N GLY A 245 -38.06 9.36 -25.42
CA GLY A 245 -38.72 9.81 -26.63
C GLY A 245 -40.24 9.76 -26.45
N PRO A 246 -40.98 10.78 -26.92
CA PRO A 246 -42.44 10.74 -26.92
C PRO A 246 -42.97 9.66 -27.87
N ASP A 247 -44.06 9.03 -27.47
CA ASP A 247 -44.78 8.03 -28.28
C ASP A 247 -45.38 8.67 -29.54
N GLY A 248 -45.53 7.85 -30.57
CA GLY A 248 -46.16 8.20 -31.83
C GLY A 248 -47.68 8.36 -31.68
N ALA A 249 -48.24 9.31 -32.41
CA ALA A 249 -49.68 9.54 -32.39
C ALA A 249 -50.43 8.39 -33.08
N SER A 250 -51.48 7.88 -32.45
CA SER A 250 -52.37 6.90 -33.09
C SER A 250 -53.32 7.61 -34.06
N HIS A 251 -53.55 7.02 -35.23
CA HIS A 251 -54.38 7.60 -36.28
C HIS A 251 -55.58 6.71 -36.63
N PRO A 252 -56.82 7.23 -36.47
CA PRO A 252 -58.04 6.44 -36.70
C PRO A 252 -58.23 5.98 -38.15
N SER A 253 -57.77 6.77 -39.11
CA SER A 253 -57.97 6.53 -40.55
C SER A 253 -56.67 6.58 -41.35
N GLY A 254 -55.52 6.39 -40.69
CA GLY A 254 -54.20 6.49 -41.30
C GLY A 254 -53.16 5.64 -40.58
N THR A 255 -51.92 5.70 -41.07
CA THR A 255 -50.77 5.06 -40.43
C THR A 255 -50.49 5.70 -39.08
N GLY A 256 -50.21 4.87 -38.07
CA GLY A 256 -49.72 5.35 -36.78
C GLY A 256 -48.43 6.12 -36.94
N GLY A 257 -48.25 7.19 -36.16
CA GLY A 257 -47.01 7.96 -36.16
C GLY A 257 -45.88 7.15 -35.51
N ASP A 258 -44.65 7.36 -35.96
CA ASP A 258 -43.48 6.74 -35.35
C ASP A 258 -43.23 7.35 -33.95
N GLY A 259 -42.81 6.49 -33.01
CA GLY A 259 -42.26 6.93 -31.74
C GLY A 259 -40.94 7.65 -31.97
N ARG A 260 -40.65 8.65 -31.14
CA ARG A 260 -39.36 9.36 -31.23
C ARG A 260 -38.28 8.66 -30.43
N ASP A 261 -37.04 8.88 -30.82
CA ASP A 261 -35.89 8.31 -30.12
C ASP A 261 -35.74 8.89 -28.71
N GLY A 262 -35.21 8.06 -27.80
CA GLY A 262 -34.75 8.51 -26.50
C GLY A 262 -33.54 9.42 -26.62
N ARG A 263 -33.39 10.39 -25.71
CA ARG A 263 -32.19 11.23 -25.71
C ARG A 263 -31.00 10.49 -25.13
N ASP A 264 -29.81 10.73 -25.68
CA ASP A 264 -28.57 10.20 -25.12
C ASP A 264 -28.27 10.80 -23.73
N GLY A 265 -27.60 10.02 -22.90
CA GLY A 265 -27.00 10.50 -21.66
C GLY A 265 -25.96 11.59 -21.94
N ARG A 266 -25.83 12.58 -21.05
CA ARG A 266 -24.82 13.64 -21.16
C ARG A 266 -23.92 13.76 -19.94
N GLY A 267 -24.35 13.28 -18.77
CA GLY A 267 -23.52 13.21 -17.56
C GLY A 267 -22.84 11.85 -17.40
N PHE A 268 -21.64 11.80 -16.82
CA PHE A 268 -20.94 10.53 -16.54
C PHE A 268 -21.87 9.55 -15.80
N GLY A 269 -21.98 8.32 -16.30
CA GLY A 269 -22.87 7.28 -15.75
C GLY A 269 -24.37 7.48 -15.99
N GLU A 270 -24.80 8.44 -16.82
CA GLU A 270 -26.21 8.68 -17.16
C GLU A 270 -26.74 7.66 -18.18
N ILE A 271 -27.87 7.03 -17.88
CA ILE A 271 -28.54 6.07 -18.77
C ILE A 271 -29.22 6.85 -19.91
N GLY A 272 -29.11 6.38 -21.15
CA GLY A 272 -29.88 6.95 -22.26
C GLY A 272 -31.40 6.91 -22.04
N GLY A 273 -32.17 7.68 -22.78
CA GLY A 273 -33.64 7.69 -22.71
C GLY A 273 -34.25 6.48 -23.40
N ARG A 274 -35.44 6.02 -22.99
CA ARG A 274 -36.16 4.99 -23.76
C ARG A 274 -36.65 5.60 -25.08
N GLY A 275 -36.65 4.81 -26.16
CA GLY A 275 -37.42 5.14 -27.34
C GLY A 275 -38.92 5.19 -27.05
N GLY A 276 -39.64 6.09 -27.71
CA GLY A 276 -41.09 6.18 -27.64
C GLY A 276 -41.75 5.04 -28.39
N ASP A 277 -42.91 4.57 -27.94
CA ASP A 277 -43.66 3.53 -28.63
C ASP A 277 -44.27 4.10 -29.93
N GLY A 278 -44.41 3.25 -30.96
CA GLY A 278 -45.09 3.60 -32.19
C GLY A 278 -46.60 3.74 -31.98
N GLY A 279 -47.21 4.71 -32.66
CA GLY A 279 -48.65 4.91 -32.66
C GLY A 279 -49.38 3.79 -33.41
N SER A 280 -50.64 3.52 -33.06
CA SER A 280 -51.45 2.55 -33.80
C SER A 280 -52.07 3.15 -35.07
N GLY A 281 -52.15 2.37 -36.15
CA GLY A 281 -52.92 2.72 -37.34
C GLY A 281 -54.21 1.92 -37.36
N GLU A 282 -55.39 2.55 -37.34
CA GLU A 282 -56.64 1.82 -36.98
C GLU A 282 -57.46 1.27 -38.15
N LEU A 283 -58.20 2.07 -38.92
CA LEU A 283 -59.13 1.59 -39.97
C LEU A 283 -58.43 1.09 -41.25
N GLY A 284 -57.49 0.15 -41.13
CA GLY A 284 -56.68 -0.33 -42.25
C GLY A 284 -55.23 0.15 -42.25
N GLY A 285 -54.85 0.99 -41.29
CA GLY A 285 -53.54 1.66 -41.25
C GLY A 285 -52.42 0.78 -40.72
N GLU A 286 -51.20 1.03 -41.16
CA GLU A 286 -50.00 0.41 -40.58
C GLU A 286 -49.70 1.03 -39.20
N GLY A 287 -49.12 0.24 -38.30
CA GLY A 287 -48.60 0.74 -37.04
C GLY A 287 -47.32 1.54 -37.25
N GLY A 288 -47.13 2.61 -36.49
CA GLY A 288 -45.89 3.38 -36.49
C GLY A 288 -44.75 2.59 -35.88
N LYS A 289 -43.51 2.87 -36.28
CA LYS A 289 -42.32 2.22 -35.69
C LYS A 289 -42.08 2.74 -34.28
N GLY A 290 -41.48 1.92 -33.42
CA GLY A 290 -40.93 2.38 -32.15
C GLY A 290 -39.67 3.21 -32.38
N GLY A 291 -39.44 4.23 -31.55
CA GLY A 291 -38.22 5.02 -31.56
C GLY A 291 -37.03 4.25 -30.99
N GLU A 292 -35.82 4.63 -31.33
CA GLU A 292 -34.61 4.01 -30.80
C GLU A 292 -34.37 4.40 -29.33
N GLY A 293 -33.75 3.52 -28.55
CA GLY A 293 -33.23 3.87 -27.23
C GLY A 293 -32.05 4.82 -27.36
N GLY A 294 -31.94 5.80 -26.47
CA GLY A 294 -30.79 6.69 -26.39
C GLY A 294 -29.54 5.96 -25.89
N GLU A 295 -28.38 6.44 -26.34
CA GLU A 295 -27.08 5.95 -25.91
C GLU A 295 -26.80 6.33 -24.45
N GLY A 296 -26.04 5.49 -23.74
CA GLY A 296 -25.48 5.86 -22.43
C GLY A 296 -24.38 6.91 -22.59
N ALA A 297 -24.28 7.85 -21.64
CA ALA A 297 -23.07 8.69 -21.51
C ALA A 297 -21.85 7.82 -21.15
N PRO A 298 -20.61 8.34 -21.18
CA PRO A 298 -19.45 7.59 -20.68
C PRO A 298 -19.73 6.98 -19.30
N GLY A 299 -19.61 5.67 -19.22
CA GLY A 299 -19.92 4.85 -18.06
C GLY A 299 -21.39 4.56 -17.78
N GLY A 300 -22.32 4.98 -18.64
CA GLY A 300 -23.76 4.72 -18.52
C GLY A 300 -24.22 3.61 -19.48
N THR A 301 -25.29 2.89 -19.13
CA THR A 301 -25.88 1.89 -20.04
C THR A 301 -26.77 2.54 -21.09
N GLY A 302 -26.85 1.92 -22.26
CA GLY A 302 -27.86 2.24 -23.26
C GLY A 302 -29.27 1.89 -22.80
N SER A 303 -30.27 2.49 -23.44
CA SER A 303 -31.67 2.29 -23.07
C SER A 303 -32.47 1.40 -24.00
N VAL A 304 -33.60 0.88 -23.54
CA VAL A 304 -34.46 0.05 -24.38
C VAL A 304 -35.08 0.85 -25.53
N GLY A 305 -35.21 0.26 -26.70
CA GLY A 305 -35.99 0.80 -27.82
C GLY A 305 -37.49 0.83 -27.53
N GLY A 306 -38.22 1.69 -28.24
CA GLY A 306 -39.68 1.75 -28.20
C GLY A 306 -40.31 0.55 -28.88
N SER A 307 -41.47 0.11 -28.43
CA SER A 307 -42.22 -0.95 -29.11
C SER A 307 -42.89 -0.41 -30.38
N GLY A 308 -43.07 -1.27 -31.38
CA GLY A 308 -43.81 -0.93 -32.59
C GLY A 308 -45.31 -0.79 -32.34
N GLY A 309 -45.94 0.14 -33.04
CA GLY A 309 -47.37 0.38 -32.99
C GLY A 309 -48.17 -0.75 -33.62
N ARG A 310 -49.43 -0.92 -33.18
CA ARG A 310 -50.30 -1.95 -33.78
C ARG A 310 -50.84 -1.48 -35.13
N GLY A 311 -50.86 -2.39 -36.10
CA GLY A 311 -51.61 -2.20 -37.35
C GLY A 311 -53.11 -2.34 -37.15
N GLY A 312 -53.86 -1.99 -38.20
CA GLY A 312 -55.32 -1.94 -38.17
C GLY A 312 -55.95 -3.32 -38.02
N LEU A 313 -57.09 -3.42 -37.33
CA LEU A 313 -57.66 -4.72 -36.91
C LEU A 313 -57.87 -5.75 -38.05
N LEU A 314 -58.16 -5.28 -39.26
CA LEU A 314 -58.51 -6.14 -40.40
C LEU A 314 -57.39 -6.22 -41.45
N ILE A 315 -56.86 -5.07 -41.84
CA ILE A 315 -55.76 -4.89 -42.80
C ILE A 315 -54.81 -3.88 -42.16
N GLY A 316 -53.49 -4.10 -42.24
CA GLY A 316 -52.50 -3.21 -41.64
C GLY A 316 -51.38 -3.99 -40.96
N ASP A 317 -50.15 -3.70 -41.35
CA ASP A 317 -48.96 -4.29 -40.76
C ASP A 317 -48.65 -3.62 -39.42
N GLY A 318 -48.11 -4.39 -38.47
CA GLY A 318 -47.60 -3.84 -37.22
C GLY A 318 -46.30 -3.06 -37.47
N GLY A 319 -46.09 -1.99 -36.72
CA GLY A 319 -44.85 -1.23 -36.79
C GLY A 319 -43.68 -2.02 -36.23
N HIS A 320 -42.48 -1.81 -36.74
CA HIS A 320 -41.27 -2.43 -36.19
C HIS A 320 -40.93 -1.85 -34.81
N GLY A 321 -40.36 -2.67 -33.93
CA GLY A 321 -39.77 -2.18 -32.69
C GLY A 321 -38.51 -1.34 -32.96
N GLY A 322 -38.25 -0.35 -32.11
CA GLY A 322 -37.04 0.46 -32.17
C GLY A 322 -35.82 -0.28 -31.64
N ALA A 323 -34.64 0.04 -32.15
CA ALA A 323 -33.40 -0.54 -31.65
C ALA A 323 -33.13 -0.09 -30.19
N GLY A 324 -32.43 -0.93 -29.42
CA GLY A 324 -31.88 -0.52 -28.14
C GLY A 324 -30.72 0.46 -28.31
N GLY A 325 -30.59 1.41 -27.40
CA GLY A 325 -29.48 2.36 -27.36
C GLY A 325 -28.17 1.68 -26.98
N SER A 326 -27.05 2.19 -27.48
CA SER A 326 -25.72 1.65 -27.18
C SER A 326 -25.29 2.00 -25.74
N GLY A 327 -24.45 1.14 -25.15
CA GLY A 327 -23.77 1.42 -23.89
C GLY A 327 -22.67 2.47 -24.07
N GLY A 328 -22.46 3.31 -23.08
CA GLY A 328 -21.40 4.31 -23.10
C GLY A 328 -20.02 3.73 -22.80
N MET A 329 -18.97 4.35 -23.32
CA MET A 329 -17.58 3.92 -23.08
C MET A 329 -17.19 4.06 -21.60
N GLY A 330 -16.34 3.16 -21.09
CA GLY A 330 -15.77 3.28 -19.75
C GLY A 330 -14.83 4.47 -19.58
N GLY A 331 -14.55 4.89 -18.34
CA GLY A 331 -13.63 6.01 -18.07
C GLY A 331 -12.17 5.63 -18.31
N ALA A 332 -11.34 6.54 -18.80
CA ALA A 332 -9.90 6.29 -18.95
C ALA A 332 -9.22 6.15 -17.57
N GLY A 333 -8.18 5.31 -17.48
CA GLY A 333 -7.28 5.23 -16.33
C GLY A 333 -6.37 6.45 -16.23
N ASP A 334 -5.95 6.80 -15.01
CA ASP A 334 -5.07 7.95 -14.78
C ASP A 334 -3.59 7.57 -14.92
N ALA A 335 -2.73 8.55 -15.18
CA ALA A 335 -1.32 8.28 -15.41
C ALA A 335 -0.57 7.88 -14.14
N GLY A 336 0.46 7.06 -14.32
CA GLY A 336 1.41 6.73 -13.26
C GLY A 336 2.26 7.94 -12.83
N GLY A 337 2.71 7.92 -11.60
CA GLY A 337 3.59 8.94 -11.04
C GLY A 337 5.00 8.86 -11.61
N ARG A 338 5.67 9.99 -11.79
CA ARG A 338 7.07 10.00 -12.28
C ARG A 338 8.05 9.42 -11.25
N GLY A 339 9.06 8.69 -11.69
CA GLY A 339 10.17 8.24 -10.86
C GLY A 339 11.08 9.38 -10.37
N GLY A 340 11.67 9.23 -9.19
CA GLY A 340 12.57 10.20 -8.57
C GLY A 340 13.97 10.17 -9.18
N ASP A 341 14.61 11.33 -9.33
CA ASP A 341 15.97 11.41 -9.85
C ASP A 341 16.99 10.80 -8.86
N GLY A 342 18.06 10.16 -9.34
CA GLY A 342 19.17 9.68 -8.51
C GLY A 342 20.09 10.82 -8.07
N GLY A 343 20.68 10.73 -6.87
CA GLY A 343 21.60 11.74 -6.34
C GLY A 343 22.99 11.70 -6.96
N GLU A 344 23.73 12.81 -6.96
CA GLU A 344 25.09 12.87 -7.49
C GLU A 344 26.12 12.16 -6.57
N GLY A 345 27.16 11.58 -7.18
CA GLY A 345 28.31 10.99 -6.47
C GLY A 345 29.35 12.02 -6.01
N GLY A 346 30.14 11.65 -5.00
CA GLY A 346 31.10 12.57 -4.36
C GLY A 346 32.28 12.96 -5.25
N ARG A 347 32.61 14.26 -5.28
CA ARG A 347 33.66 14.86 -6.13
C ARG A 347 34.98 14.94 -5.34
N SER A 348 36.01 14.19 -5.78
CA SER A 348 37.35 14.20 -5.19
C SER A 348 38.36 14.90 -6.11
N ALA A 349 39.14 15.84 -5.57
CA ALA A 349 40.20 16.58 -6.27
C ALA A 349 41.62 16.22 -5.74
N ALA A 350 41.76 15.04 -5.15
CA ALA A 350 43.05 14.56 -4.62
C ALA A 350 43.75 13.65 -5.63
N ASP A 351 45.07 13.78 -5.74
CA ASP A 351 45.89 12.97 -6.65
C ASP A 351 45.68 11.46 -6.40
N LYS A 352 45.34 10.74 -7.47
CA LYS A 352 44.98 9.30 -7.49
C LYS A 352 43.69 8.90 -6.75
N SER A 353 42.79 9.85 -6.47
CA SER A 353 41.48 9.55 -5.88
C SER A 353 40.50 8.91 -6.88
N ILE A 354 39.58 8.10 -6.35
CA ILE A 354 38.45 7.52 -7.07
C ILE A 354 37.22 8.40 -6.78
N GLY A 355 36.53 8.88 -7.81
CA GLY A 355 35.26 9.61 -7.65
C GLY A 355 34.14 8.69 -7.15
N GLY A 356 33.23 9.22 -6.33
CA GLY A 356 32.07 8.46 -5.84
C GLY A 356 31.06 8.15 -6.95
N THR A 357 30.31 7.06 -6.86
CA THR A 357 29.31 6.74 -7.89
C THR A 357 28.05 7.59 -7.72
N GLY A 358 27.42 7.99 -8.82
CA GLY A 358 26.08 8.55 -8.80
C GLY A 358 25.04 7.53 -8.36
N GLY A 359 23.94 8.03 -7.80
CA GLY A 359 22.77 7.26 -7.41
C GLY A 359 21.94 6.85 -8.63
N THR A 360 21.37 5.66 -8.57
CA THR A 360 20.39 5.20 -9.58
C THR A 360 19.12 6.03 -9.47
N ALA A 361 18.49 6.34 -10.60
CA ALA A 361 17.16 6.94 -10.57
C ALA A 361 16.12 5.91 -10.13
N GLY A 362 14.96 6.39 -9.69
CA GLY A 362 13.77 5.57 -9.50
C GLY A 362 12.98 5.43 -10.79
N ASP A 363 12.30 4.30 -10.92
CA ASP A 363 11.42 3.99 -12.04
C ASP A 363 10.12 4.79 -11.94
N GLY A 364 9.48 5.03 -13.09
CA GLY A 364 8.11 5.56 -13.13
C GLY A 364 7.11 4.57 -12.55
N GLY A 365 6.06 5.09 -11.92
CA GLY A 365 4.93 4.31 -11.46
C GLY A 365 4.07 3.85 -12.64
N PRO A 366 3.41 2.69 -12.55
CA PRO A 366 2.48 2.22 -13.57
C PRO A 366 1.26 3.14 -13.71
N GLY A 367 0.69 3.19 -14.91
CA GLY A 367 -0.60 3.83 -15.17
C GLY A 367 -1.75 3.05 -14.53
N GLY A 368 -2.86 3.74 -14.29
CA GLY A 368 -4.08 3.16 -13.77
C GLY A 368 -4.85 2.39 -14.83
N ILE A 369 -5.55 1.34 -14.42
CA ILE A 369 -6.39 0.51 -15.32
C ILE A 369 -7.57 1.35 -15.84
N GLY A 370 -8.01 1.19 -17.08
CA GLY A 370 -9.22 1.83 -17.60
C GLY A 370 -10.50 1.25 -16.98
N GLY A 371 -11.54 2.05 -16.82
CA GLY A 371 -12.83 1.60 -16.29
C GLY A 371 -13.64 0.80 -17.30
N ASP A 372 -14.51 -0.10 -16.84
CA ASP A 372 -15.34 -0.93 -17.72
C ASP A 372 -16.40 -0.12 -18.51
N GLY A 373 -16.75 -0.60 -19.70
CA GLY A 373 -17.80 -0.02 -20.55
C GLY A 373 -19.22 -0.35 -20.07
N GLY A 374 -20.18 0.51 -20.41
CA GLY A 374 -21.59 0.30 -20.11
C GLY A 374 -22.26 -0.74 -21.02
N ASP A 375 -23.28 -1.42 -20.51
CA ASP A 375 -24.09 -2.36 -21.29
C ASP A 375 -24.99 -1.65 -22.33
N GLY A 376 -25.25 -2.31 -23.44
CA GLY A 376 -26.25 -1.91 -24.43
C GLY A 376 -27.69 -2.15 -23.95
N GLY A 377 -28.61 -1.30 -24.40
CA GLY A 377 -30.03 -1.42 -24.13
C GLY A 377 -30.71 -2.50 -24.98
N ARG A 378 -31.82 -3.07 -24.52
CA ARG A 378 -32.56 -4.07 -25.33
C ARG A 378 -33.31 -3.43 -26.50
N GLY A 379 -33.53 -4.21 -27.56
CA GLY A 379 -34.46 -3.84 -28.62
C GLY A 379 -35.90 -3.71 -28.12
N GLY A 380 -36.71 -2.94 -28.83
CA GLY A 380 -38.15 -2.84 -28.61
C GLY A 380 -38.90 -3.97 -29.31
N ALA A 381 -40.00 -4.42 -28.74
CA ALA A 381 -40.83 -5.45 -29.37
C ALA A 381 -41.51 -4.94 -30.64
N GLY A 382 -41.69 -5.81 -31.63
CA GLY A 382 -42.48 -5.51 -32.82
C GLY A 382 -43.98 -5.34 -32.54
N GLY A 383 -44.64 -4.51 -33.32
CA GLY A 383 -46.06 -4.22 -33.22
C GLY A 383 -46.93 -5.36 -33.73
N ALA A 384 -48.08 -5.58 -33.09
CA ALA A 384 -49.04 -6.59 -33.53
C ALA A 384 -49.74 -6.16 -34.83
N ALA A 385 -49.95 -7.11 -35.75
CA ALA A 385 -50.65 -6.89 -37.00
C ALA A 385 -52.17 -6.97 -36.89
N GLY A 386 -52.84 -6.49 -37.94
CA GLY A 386 -54.22 -6.86 -38.27
C GLY A 386 -54.38 -8.31 -38.69
N LEU A 387 -55.64 -8.77 -38.80
CA LEU A 387 -55.99 -10.14 -39.19
C LEU A 387 -55.32 -10.61 -40.49
N LEU A 388 -55.12 -9.70 -41.45
CA LEU A 388 -54.48 -9.97 -42.75
C LEU A 388 -53.11 -9.28 -42.91
N GLY A 389 -52.64 -8.57 -41.89
CA GLY A 389 -51.35 -7.89 -41.91
C GLY A 389 -50.20 -8.75 -41.36
N LYS A 390 -48.97 -8.27 -41.52
CA LYS A 390 -47.77 -8.86 -40.90
C LYS A 390 -47.41 -8.14 -39.61
N PRO A 391 -46.99 -8.87 -38.56
CA PRO A 391 -46.48 -8.23 -37.35
C PRO A 391 -45.18 -7.51 -37.69
N GLY A 392 -44.89 -6.44 -36.96
CA GLY A 392 -43.61 -5.76 -37.08
C GLY A 392 -42.50 -6.63 -36.51
N ASP A 393 -41.31 -6.50 -37.08
CA ASP A 393 -40.12 -7.15 -36.54
C ASP A 393 -39.72 -6.49 -35.21
N ALA A 394 -39.08 -7.27 -34.34
CA ALA A 394 -38.44 -6.74 -33.14
C ALA A 394 -37.24 -5.85 -33.51
N GLY A 395 -37.00 -4.85 -32.68
CA GLY A 395 -35.78 -4.06 -32.72
C GLY A 395 -34.58 -4.88 -32.27
N HIS A 396 -33.42 -4.57 -32.83
CA HIS A 396 -32.16 -5.14 -32.40
C HIS A 396 -31.73 -4.58 -31.05
N GLY A 397 -31.02 -5.38 -30.26
CA GLY A 397 -30.32 -4.89 -29.08
C GLY A 397 -29.25 -3.85 -29.43
N GLY A 398 -29.02 -2.91 -28.52
CA GLY A 398 -27.97 -1.90 -28.62
C GLY A 398 -26.59 -2.52 -28.39
N ALA A 399 -25.59 -1.95 -29.05
CA ALA A 399 -24.20 -2.37 -28.87
C ALA A 399 -23.71 -2.11 -27.44
N ALA A 400 -22.76 -2.93 -26.98
CA ALA A 400 -22.02 -2.65 -25.75
C ALA A 400 -21.14 -1.40 -25.91
N GLY A 401 -20.96 -0.67 -24.81
CA GLY A 401 -19.89 0.32 -24.70
C GLY A 401 -18.53 -0.37 -24.61
N GLY A 402 -17.52 0.19 -25.27
CA GLY A 402 -16.13 -0.24 -25.10
C GLY A 402 -15.62 0.08 -23.70
N GLY A 403 -14.66 -0.69 -23.18
CA GLY A 403 -13.93 -0.31 -21.98
C GLY A 403 -13.14 0.98 -22.18
N GLY A 404 -12.85 1.68 -21.10
CA GLY A 404 -11.99 2.84 -21.08
C GLY A 404 -10.54 2.45 -21.32
N GLN A 405 -9.76 3.34 -21.92
CA GLN A 405 -8.33 3.10 -22.11
C GLN A 405 -7.59 3.10 -20.77
N GLY A 406 -6.57 2.25 -20.63
CA GLY A 406 -5.63 2.34 -19.53
C GLY A 406 -4.88 3.68 -19.53
N GLY A 407 -4.45 4.11 -18.35
CA GLY A 407 -3.64 5.31 -18.18
C GLY A 407 -2.18 5.08 -18.58
N ASP A 408 -1.51 6.12 -19.05
CA ASP A 408 -0.10 6.02 -19.42
C ASP A 408 0.79 5.72 -18.19
N GLY A 409 1.85 4.94 -18.41
CA GLY A 409 2.90 4.75 -17.42
C GLY A 409 3.64 6.04 -17.08
N GLY A 410 4.11 6.17 -15.85
CA GLY A 410 4.90 7.30 -15.40
C GLY A 410 6.29 7.36 -16.04
N ASP A 411 6.81 8.56 -16.27
CA ASP A 411 8.18 8.75 -16.73
C ASP A 411 9.22 8.29 -15.68
N PRO A 412 10.42 7.84 -16.09
CA PRO A 412 11.50 7.55 -15.16
C PRO A 412 12.12 8.80 -14.54
N GLY A 413 12.81 8.58 -13.43
CA GLY A 413 13.80 9.52 -12.90
C GLY A 413 15.06 9.58 -13.76
N ARG A 414 15.79 10.70 -13.67
CA ARG A 414 17.11 10.87 -14.26
C ARG A 414 18.17 10.25 -13.36
N ARG A 415 19.18 9.60 -13.96
CA ARG A 415 20.33 9.06 -13.23
C ARG A 415 21.12 10.18 -12.54
N GLY A 416 21.73 9.88 -11.40
CA GLY A 416 22.72 10.75 -10.78
C GLY A 416 24.07 10.65 -11.49
N ASP A 417 24.75 11.76 -11.68
CA ASP A 417 26.09 11.78 -12.27
C ASP A 417 27.14 11.24 -11.29
N GLY A 418 28.14 10.55 -11.84
CA GLY A 418 29.32 10.12 -11.10
C GLY A 418 30.16 11.30 -10.62
N GLY A 419 30.77 11.15 -9.46
CA GLY A 419 31.72 12.12 -8.92
C GLY A 419 33.01 12.18 -9.73
N ARG A 420 33.63 13.36 -9.83
CA ARG A 420 34.92 13.53 -10.51
C ARG A 420 36.07 13.03 -9.61
N GLY A 421 37.08 12.37 -10.19
CA GLY A 421 38.30 11.92 -9.52
C GLY A 421 39.46 11.87 -10.52
N ASP A 422 40.69 12.17 -10.07
CA ASP A 422 41.85 12.40 -10.96
C ASP A 422 42.41 11.12 -11.59
N ALA A 423 42.28 9.96 -10.91
CA ALA A 423 42.70 8.67 -11.48
C ALA A 423 41.55 7.94 -12.18
N HIS A 424 40.37 7.90 -11.56
CA HIS A 424 39.18 7.28 -12.12
C HIS A 424 37.94 8.11 -11.74
N PRO A 425 37.21 8.68 -12.71
CA PRO A 425 35.89 9.23 -12.46
C PRO A 425 34.97 8.17 -11.86
N GLY A 426 34.12 8.61 -10.94
CA GLY A 426 33.01 7.81 -10.44
C GLY A 426 32.06 7.44 -11.57
N ARG A 427 31.41 6.30 -11.45
CA ARG A 427 30.41 5.85 -12.43
C ARG A 427 29.11 6.64 -12.22
N ASP A 428 28.48 7.02 -13.31
CA ASP A 428 27.09 7.50 -13.27
C ASP A 428 26.17 6.40 -12.73
N GLY A 429 25.09 6.81 -12.10
CA GLY A 429 24.00 5.92 -11.75
C GLY A 429 23.32 5.34 -13.00
N ARG A 430 22.36 4.45 -12.78
CA ARG A 430 21.49 3.96 -13.85
C ARG A 430 20.27 4.89 -14.00
N PRO A 431 19.81 5.17 -15.22
CA PRO A 431 18.47 5.73 -15.43
C PRO A 431 17.42 4.78 -14.86
N GLY A 432 16.26 5.32 -14.48
CA GLY A 432 15.09 4.50 -14.17
C GLY A 432 14.42 4.02 -15.45
N ASP A 433 13.54 3.04 -15.31
CA ASP A 433 12.68 2.55 -16.38
C ASP A 433 11.32 3.29 -16.39
N HIS A 434 10.69 3.37 -17.57
CA HIS A 434 9.32 3.88 -17.68
C HIS A 434 8.36 2.95 -16.95
N GLY A 435 7.35 3.52 -16.29
CA GLY A 435 6.21 2.77 -15.80
C GLY A 435 5.49 2.08 -16.96
N HIS A 436 4.86 0.96 -16.67
CA HIS A 436 4.00 0.29 -17.65
C HIS A 436 2.67 1.05 -17.76
N ASP A 437 2.11 1.11 -18.97
CA ASP A 437 0.75 1.60 -19.18
C ASP A 437 -0.23 0.68 -18.45
N GLY A 438 -1.34 1.26 -17.99
CA GLY A 438 -2.45 0.51 -17.41
C GLY A 438 -3.16 -0.34 -18.46
N ASP A 439 -3.78 -1.42 -18.01
CA ASP A 439 -4.63 -2.23 -18.89
C ASP A 439 -5.91 -1.48 -19.25
N ASP A 440 -6.44 -1.71 -20.46
CA ASP A 440 -7.77 -1.22 -20.86
C ASP A 440 -8.87 -1.91 -20.04
N GLY A 441 -9.96 -1.19 -19.77
CA GLY A 441 -11.16 -1.72 -19.15
C GLY A 441 -11.88 -2.75 -20.03
N ALA A 442 -12.74 -3.57 -19.42
CA ALA A 442 -13.51 -4.55 -20.17
C ALA A 442 -14.67 -3.87 -20.93
N PRO A 443 -15.05 -4.37 -22.13
CA PRO A 443 -16.29 -3.96 -22.78
C PRO A 443 -17.53 -4.36 -21.96
N GLY A 444 -18.60 -3.57 -22.07
CA GLY A 444 -19.92 -3.93 -21.55
C GLY A 444 -20.56 -5.09 -22.32
N GLN A 445 -21.77 -5.47 -21.93
CA GLN A 445 -22.55 -6.51 -22.61
C GLN A 445 -23.48 -5.90 -23.67
N ALA A 446 -23.63 -6.58 -24.80
CA ALA A 446 -24.60 -6.17 -25.82
C ALA A 446 -26.04 -6.36 -25.31
N GLY A 447 -26.93 -5.47 -25.73
CA GLY A 447 -28.35 -5.59 -25.48
C GLY A 447 -28.94 -6.80 -26.19
N ALA A 448 -29.97 -7.40 -25.59
CA ALA A 448 -30.76 -8.44 -26.24
C ALA A 448 -31.75 -7.84 -27.25
N ASP A 449 -32.08 -8.59 -28.30
CA ASP A 449 -33.17 -8.26 -29.23
C ASP A 449 -34.54 -8.26 -28.52
N GLY A 450 -35.50 -7.52 -29.08
CA GLY A 450 -36.79 -7.16 -28.48
C GLY A 450 -37.93 -8.18 -28.52
#